data_AF-A0A6G0Y0Y6-F1
#
_entry.id   AF-A0A6G0Y0Y6-F1
#
_cell.length_a   1.000
_cell.length_b   1.000
_cell.length_c   1.000
_cell.angle_alpha   90.00
_cell.angle_beta   90.00
_cell.angle_gamma   90.00
#
_symmetry.space_group_name_H-M   'P 1'
#
loop_
_entity.id
_entity.type
_entity.pdbx_description
1 polymer ?
#
loop_
_entity_poly.entity_id
_entity_poly.type
_entity_poly.pdbx_seq_one_letter_code
_entity_poly.pdbx_strand_id
1 'polypeptide(L)'
;MIPDLGKRYVLPLVLDHYTSQMLISHGDFNAQLYRFKLVNSLNCSCSLGGAETVAHVLLWCKRTQPYRQKLIRTLHEVGESWPPPNDAFMNSRKAYEGLRKFAESSLKQRDDRLTDNKVKDQYRTKQVRTLPHLAKGNWPRLGMTRVSTHGVSGTSDGSRSSAS
;
A
#
# COMPACT_ATOMS: atom_id res chain seq x y z
N MET A 1 -9.82 8.00 7.74
CA MET A 1 -10.83 6.95 7.90
C MET A 1 -10.13 5.69 8.40
N ILE A 2 -10.49 5.18 9.56
CA ILE A 2 -9.96 3.90 10.07
C ILE A 2 -11.04 2.85 9.76
N PRO A 3 -10.74 1.80 8.99
CA PRO A 3 -11.70 0.74 8.67
C PRO A 3 -12.12 -0.01 9.94
N ASP A 4 -13.29 -0.65 9.91
CA ASP A 4 -13.71 -1.61 10.93
C ASP A 4 -12.62 -2.70 11.11
N LEU A 5 -12.00 -2.72 12.30
CA LEU A 5 -10.89 -3.60 12.62
C LEU A 5 -11.31 -5.07 12.67
N GLY A 6 -12.55 -5.36 13.08
CA GLY A 6 -13.08 -6.72 13.14
C GLY A 6 -13.23 -7.31 11.73
N LYS A 7 -13.80 -6.53 10.81
CA LYS A 7 -13.87 -6.92 9.39
C LYS A 7 -12.49 -7.04 8.76
N ARG A 8 -11.55 -6.18 9.14
CA ARG A 8 -10.16 -6.20 8.65
C ARG A 8 -9.38 -7.41 9.11
N TYR A 9 -9.55 -7.86 10.35
CA TYR A 9 -8.78 -8.97 10.90
C TYR A 9 -9.00 -10.27 10.11
N VAL A 10 -10.23 -10.50 9.66
CA VAL A 10 -10.62 -11.73 8.93
C VAL A 10 -10.39 -11.64 7.41
N LEU A 11 -10.02 -10.46 6.89
CA LEU A 11 -9.75 -10.23 5.48
C LEU A 11 -8.24 -9.96 5.29
N PRO A 12 -7.42 -10.97 4.97
CA PRO A 12 -6.03 -10.74 4.62
C PRO A 12 -5.97 -9.90 3.33
N LEU A 13 -5.65 -8.62 3.52
CA LEU A 13 -5.47 -7.64 2.45
C LEU A 13 -3.97 -7.51 2.18
N VAL A 14 -3.53 -7.95 1.00
CA VAL A 14 -2.12 -7.83 0.62
C VAL A 14 -1.80 -6.36 0.39
N LEU A 15 -0.86 -5.83 1.15
CA LEU A 15 -0.45 -4.43 1.05
C LEU A 15 0.86 -4.33 0.25
N ASP A 16 0.74 -3.99 -1.04
CA ASP A 16 1.89 -3.69 -1.91
C ASP A 16 2.22 -2.20 -1.93
N HIS A 17 3.42 -1.85 -2.44
CA HIS A 17 3.91 -0.47 -2.39
C HIS A 17 3.08 0.50 -3.24
N TYR A 18 2.40 0.06 -4.30
CA TYR A 18 1.51 0.92 -5.09
C TYR A 18 0.23 1.24 -4.31
N THR A 19 -0.35 0.21 -3.71
CA THR A 19 -1.59 0.32 -2.94
C THR A 19 -1.37 1.13 -1.68
N SER A 20 -0.26 0.92 -0.97
CA SER A 20 0.13 1.76 0.16
C SER A 20 0.12 3.23 -0.24
N GLN A 21 0.80 3.60 -1.33
CA GLN A 21 0.91 5.00 -1.78
C GLN A 21 -0.45 5.65 -2.02
N MET A 22 -1.38 4.94 -2.66
CA MET A 22 -2.75 5.41 -2.86
C MET A 22 -3.47 5.62 -1.53
N LEU A 23 -3.38 4.66 -0.60
CA LEU A 23 -4.14 4.70 0.66
C LEU A 23 -3.68 5.81 1.61
N ILE A 24 -2.38 6.06 1.69
CA ILE A 24 -1.84 7.12 2.54
C ILE A 24 -1.72 8.48 1.82
N SER A 25 -2.12 8.53 0.54
CA SER A 25 -1.93 9.69 -0.34
C SER A 25 -0.52 10.25 -0.32
N HIS A 26 0.46 9.35 -0.28
CA HIS A 26 1.88 9.67 -0.21
C HIS A 26 2.63 8.84 -1.25
N GLY A 27 3.74 9.36 -1.76
CA GLY A 27 4.63 8.65 -2.66
C GLY A 27 4.71 9.32 -4.02
N ASP A 28 4.62 8.52 -5.07
CA ASP A 28 4.89 8.91 -6.45
C ASP A 28 3.70 9.65 -7.09
N PHE A 29 3.38 10.81 -6.53
CA PHE A 29 2.40 11.76 -7.04
C PHE A 29 3.07 13.13 -7.13
N ASN A 30 3.00 13.83 -8.27
CA ASN A 30 3.72 15.10 -8.44
C ASN A 30 3.37 16.12 -7.35
N ALA A 31 2.12 16.17 -6.88
CA ALA A 31 1.75 17.05 -5.79
C ALA A 31 2.51 16.74 -4.49
N GLN A 32 2.72 15.47 -4.18
CA GLN A 32 3.49 15.05 -3.00
C GLN A 32 4.99 15.24 -3.20
N LEU A 33 5.52 14.88 -4.36
CA LEU A 33 6.93 15.05 -4.69
C LEU A 33 7.34 16.53 -4.72
N TYR A 34 6.45 17.41 -5.17
CA TYR A 34 6.67 18.85 -5.22
C TYR A 34 6.82 19.44 -3.81
N ARG A 35 6.05 18.95 -2.84
CA ARG A 35 6.18 19.35 -1.42
C ARG A 35 7.57 19.06 -0.86
N PHE A 36 8.22 17.99 -1.33
CA PHE A 36 9.60 17.64 -0.97
C PHE A 36 10.66 18.25 -1.90
N LYS A 37 10.27 19.12 -2.83
CA LYS A 37 11.16 19.76 -3.82
C LYS A 37 11.91 18.73 -4.68
N LEU A 38 11.28 17.60 -4.98
CA LEU A 38 11.85 16.54 -5.82
C LEU A 38 11.48 16.69 -7.30
N VAL A 39 10.46 17.49 -7.60
CA VAL A 39 9.98 17.77 -8.96
C VAL A 39 9.68 19.26 -9.07
N ASN A 40 9.78 19.82 -10.28
CA ASN A 40 9.61 21.25 -10.51
C ASN A 40 8.14 21.67 -10.71
N SER A 41 7.23 20.70 -10.86
CA SER A 41 5.81 20.95 -11.05
C SER A 41 5.00 19.91 -10.29
N LEU A 42 3.94 20.39 -9.63
CA LEU A 42 2.95 19.55 -8.95
C LEU A 42 1.89 18.99 -9.91
N ASN A 43 1.86 19.47 -11.16
CA ASN A 43 0.79 19.16 -12.09
C ASN A 43 0.94 17.77 -12.71
N CYS A 44 -0.19 17.14 -13.01
CA CYS A 44 -0.25 15.92 -13.81
C CYS A 44 0.03 16.25 -15.28
N SER A 45 0.70 15.33 -15.98
CA SER A 45 0.97 15.41 -17.42
C SER A 45 -0.25 15.10 -18.31
N CYS A 46 -1.38 14.71 -17.71
CA CYS A 46 -2.59 14.42 -18.48
C CYS A 46 -3.20 15.70 -19.06
N SER A 47 -4.01 15.56 -20.11
CA SER A 47 -4.66 16.69 -20.81
C SER A 47 -5.60 17.53 -19.95
N LEU A 48 -6.06 17.02 -18.81
CA LEU A 48 -6.89 17.77 -17.86
C LEU A 48 -6.06 18.75 -17.01
N GLY A 49 -4.75 18.50 -16.86
CA GLY A 49 -3.88 19.27 -16.00
C GLY A 49 -4.25 19.22 -14.51
N GLY A 50 -3.78 20.21 -13.75
CA GLY A 50 -3.99 20.33 -12.30
C GLY A 50 -3.07 19.43 -11.46
N ALA A 51 -3.12 19.62 -10.15
CA ALA A 51 -2.27 18.89 -9.20
C ALA A 51 -2.45 17.37 -9.29
N GLU A 52 -1.35 16.63 -9.49
CA GLU A 52 -1.37 15.17 -9.45
C GLU A 52 -1.47 14.71 -7.99
N THR A 53 -2.68 14.68 -7.46
CA THR A 53 -3.03 14.08 -6.16
C THR A 53 -3.63 12.69 -6.36
N VAL A 54 -3.76 11.89 -5.30
CA VAL A 54 -4.51 10.61 -5.36
C VAL A 54 -5.93 10.85 -5.87
N ALA A 55 -6.62 11.88 -5.37
CA ALA A 55 -7.97 12.20 -5.83
C ALA A 55 -8.02 12.47 -7.33
N HIS A 56 -7.08 13.26 -7.87
CA HIS A 56 -6.96 13.47 -9.30
C HIS A 56 -6.74 12.14 -10.04
N VAL A 57 -5.73 11.37 -9.65
CA VAL A 57 -5.35 10.11 -10.32
C VAL A 57 -6.48 9.09 -10.28
N LEU A 58 -7.16 8.96 -9.14
CA LEU A 58 -8.24 8.01 -8.91
C LEU A 58 -9.55 8.41 -9.59
N LEU A 59 -9.93 9.70 -9.56
CA LEU A 59 -11.27 10.12 -9.93
C LEU A 59 -11.35 10.74 -11.34
N TRP A 60 -10.35 11.52 -11.76
CA TRP A 60 -10.50 12.44 -12.89
C TRP A 60 -9.45 12.28 -13.98
N CYS A 61 -8.26 11.79 -13.63
CA CYS A 61 -7.11 11.74 -14.53
C CYS A 61 -7.43 10.99 -15.82
N LYS A 62 -7.13 11.63 -16.95
CA LYS A 62 -7.37 11.04 -18.27
C LYS A 62 -6.41 9.88 -18.58
N ARG A 63 -5.17 9.95 -18.08
CA ARG A 63 -4.14 8.90 -18.22
C ARG A 63 -4.59 7.57 -17.61
N THR A 64 -5.31 7.62 -16.49
CA THR A 64 -5.76 6.43 -15.77
C THR A 64 -7.17 6.00 -16.13
N GLN A 65 -7.83 6.66 -17.08
CA GLN A 65 -9.23 6.39 -17.44
C GLN A 65 -9.51 4.91 -17.77
N PRO A 66 -8.67 4.19 -18.55
CA PRO A 66 -8.91 2.77 -18.83
C PRO A 66 -8.88 1.90 -17.56
N TYR A 67 -7.98 2.20 -16.62
CA TYR A 67 -7.87 1.49 -15.35
C TYR A 67 -9.02 1.84 -14.41
N ARG A 68 -9.40 3.12 -14.37
CA ARG A 68 -10.55 3.60 -13.59
C ARG A 68 -11.84 2.94 -14.04
N GLN A 69 -12.06 2.77 -15.35
CA GLN A 69 -13.24 2.06 -15.86
C GLN A 69 -13.32 0.60 -15.38
N LYS A 70 -12.18 -0.11 -15.31
CA LYS A 70 -12.14 -1.46 -14.75
C LYS A 70 -12.49 -1.46 -13.26
N LEU A 71 -11.96 -0.51 -12.50
CA LEU A 71 -12.27 -0.33 -11.08
C LEU A 71 -13.76 -0.04 -10.85
N ILE A 72 -14.34 0.89 -11.62
CA ILE A 72 -15.77 1.22 -11.57
C ILE A 72 -16.62 -0.03 -11.76
N ARG A 73 -16.32 -0.85 -12.78
CA ARG A 73 -17.03 -2.11 -13.01
C ARG A 73 -16.93 -3.05 -11.81
N THR A 74 -15.73 -3.21 -11.25
CA THR A 74 -15.51 -4.06 -10.07
C THR A 74 -16.31 -3.58 -8.84
N LEU A 75 -16.40 -2.27 -8.64
CA LEU A 75 -17.20 -1.68 -7.55
C LEU A 75 -18.70 -1.90 -7.76
N HIS A 76 -19.20 -1.67 -8.98
CA HIS A 76 -20.61 -1.92 -9.31
C HIS A 76 -21.00 -3.39 -9.11
N GLU A 77 -20.11 -4.33 -9.45
CA GLU A 77 -20.33 -5.77 -9.25
C GLU A 77 -20.43 -6.18 -7.76
N VAL A 78 -19.95 -5.35 -6.84
CA VAL A 78 -20.10 -5.57 -5.38
C VAL A 78 -21.13 -4.64 -4.74
N GLY A 79 -21.91 -3.92 -5.56
CA GLY A 79 -22.97 -3.01 -5.09
C GLY A 79 -22.47 -1.66 -4.60
N GLU A 80 -21.22 -1.30 -4.87
CA GLU A 80 -20.64 0.00 -4.48
C GLU A 80 -20.86 1.04 -5.59
N SER A 81 -21.10 2.30 -5.19
CA SER A 81 -21.34 3.42 -6.11
C SER A 81 -20.03 4.07 -6.59
N TRP A 82 -20.14 4.94 -7.61
CA TRP A 82 -19.04 5.80 -8.06
C TRP A 82 -19.48 7.28 -8.05
N PRO A 83 -18.69 8.22 -7.49
CA PRO A 83 -17.44 8.02 -6.76
C PRO A 83 -17.61 7.14 -5.51
N PRO A 84 -16.59 6.36 -5.14
CA PRO A 84 -16.70 5.43 -4.02
C PRO A 84 -16.79 6.21 -2.70
N PRO A 85 -17.67 5.84 -1.77
CA PRO A 85 -17.60 6.33 -0.40
C PRO A 85 -16.26 5.93 0.25
N ASN A 86 -15.92 6.60 1.35
CA ASN A 86 -14.58 6.51 1.94
C ASN A 86 -14.15 5.06 2.28
N ASP A 87 -15.08 4.17 2.60
CA ASP A 87 -14.87 2.77 2.99
C ASP A 87 -15.11 1.74 1.88
N ALA A 88 -15.64 2.13 0.72
CA ALA A 88 -16.04 1.17 -0.33
C ALA A 88 -14.95 0.18 -0.71
N PHE A 89 -13.70 0.65 -0.82
CA PHE A 89 -12.56 -0.21 -1.15
C PHE A 89 -12.20 -1.23 -0.08
N MET A 90 -12.68 -1.03 1.15
CA MET A 90 -12.38 -1.85 2.32
C MET A 90 -13.54 -2.77 2.72
N ASN A 91 -14.71 -2.61 2.11
CA ASN A 91 -15.91 -3.37 2.44
C ASN A 91 -15.88 -4.81 1.90
N SER A 92 -15.11 -5.07 0.85
CA SER A 92 -14.96 -6.42 0.30
C SER A 92 -13.56 -6.69 -0.23
N ARG A 93 -13.16 -7.98 -0.21
CA ARG A 93 -11.91 -8.42 -0.84
C ARG A 93 -11.85 -8.03 -2.32
N LYS A 94 -12.98 -8.14 -3.03
CA LYS A 94 -13.07 -7.84 -4.46
C LYS A 94 -12.89 -6.35 -4.75
N ALA A 95 -13.49 -5.46 -3.95
CA ALA A 95 -13.27 -4.02 -4.05
C ALA A 95 -11.81 -3.65 -3.78
N TYR A 96 -11.21 -4.24 -2.74
CA TYR A 96 -9.81 -4.02 -2.40
C TYR A 96 -8.85 -4.47 -3.50
N GLU A 97 -9.04 -5.67 -4.04
CA GLU A 97 -8.23 -6.17 -5.16
C GLU A 97 -8.42 -5.34 -6.43
N GLY A 98 -9.63 -4.79 -6.65
CA GLY A 98 -9.86 -3.79 -7.68
C GLY A 98 -8.99 -2.55 -7.49
N LEU A 99 -8.95 -1.99 -6.27
CA LEU A 99 -8.10 -0.84 -5.94
C LEU A 99 -6.62 -1.17 -6.11
N ARG A 100 -6.15 -2.35 -5.67
CA ARG A 100 -4.76 -2.79 -5.85
C ARG A 100 -4.34 -2.79 -7.32
N LYS A 101 -5.14 -3.46 -8.17
CA LYS A 101 -4.86 -3.53 -9.63
C LYS A 101 -4.88 -2.15 -10.28
N PHE A 102 -5.80 -1.28 -9.85
CA PHE A 102 -5.83 0.10 -10.28
C PHE A 102 -4.56 0.85 -9.87
N ALA A 103 -4.14 0.76 -8.60
CA ALA A 103 -2.94 1.41 -8.07
C ALA A 103 -1.69 0.95 -8.83
N GLU A 104 -1.53 -0.35 -9.02
CA GLU A 104 -0.42 -0.93 -9.76
C GLU A 104 -0.38 -0.42 -11.21
N SER A 105 -1.51 -0.48 -11.92
CA SER A 105 -1.56 -0.07 -13.34
C SER A 105 -1.34 1.43 -13.52
N SER A 106 -1.95 2.24 -12.66
CA SER A 106 -1.88 3.72 -12.74
C SER A 106 -0.50 4.29 -12.41
N LEU A 107 0.26 3.60 -11.55
CA LEU A 107 1.59 4.05 -11.10
C LEU A 107 2.73 3.37 -11.88
N LYS A 108 2.55 2.16 -12.44
CA LYS A 108 3.56 1.54 -13.33
C LYS A 108 3.67 2.26 -14.67
N GLN A 109 2.54 2.65 -15.25
CA GLN A 109 2.48 3.18 -16.62
C GLN A 109 2.48 4.71 -16.62
N ARG A 110 3.63 5.25 -16.21
CA ARG A 110 3.91 6.68 -16.14
C ARG A 110 4.88 7.08 -17.24
N ASP A 111 4.33 7.38 -18.40
CA ASP A 111 5.10 7.80 -19.58
C ASP A 111 5.86 9.11 -19.33
N ASP A 112 5.34 9.95 -18.44
CA ASP A 112 5.96 11.20 -17.99
C ASP A 112 7.27 11.02 -17.20
N ARG A 113 7.63 9.77 -16.86
CA ARG A 113 8.82 9.43 -16.08
C ARG A 113 9.77 8.45 -16.78
N LEU A 114 9.40 7.90 -17.94
CA LEU A 114 10.28 7.01 -18.72
C LEU A 114 11.53 7.76 -19.24
N THR A 115 11.47 9.08 -19.30
CA THR A 115 12.60 9.96 -19.67
C THR A 115 13.52 10.31 -18.50
N ASP A 116 13.17 9.94 -17.25
CA ASP A 116 13.74 10.53 -16.04
C ASP A 116 14.35 9.48 -15.08
N ASN A 117 15.03 8.47 -15.64
CA ASN A 117 15.75 7.45 -14.86
C ASN A 117 16.77 8.06 -13.87
N LYS A 118 17.24 9.29 -14.11
CA LYS A 118 18.17 10.03 -13.24
C LYS A 118 17.56 10.44 -11.88
N VAL A 119 16.25 10.72 -11.81
CA VAL A 119 15.58 11.17 -10.57
C VAL A 119 15.34 9.99 -9.61
N LYS A 120 15.06 8.80 -10.13
CA LYS A 120 14.94 7.57 -9.32
C LYS A 120 16.26 7.20 -8.66
N ASP A 121 17.36 7.30 -9.40
CA ASP A 121 18.70 7.09 -8.86
C ASP A 121 19.05 8.14 -7.81
N GLN A 122 18.68 9.40 -8.02
CA GLN A 122 18.89 10.46 -7.04
C GLN A 122 18.10 10.24 -5.73
N TYR A 123 16.86 9.73 -5.79
CA TYR A 123 16.07 9.41 -4.59
C TYR A 123 16.65 8.22 -3.81
N ARG A 124 17.04 7.14 -4.51
CA ARG A 124 17.72 5.98 -3.91
C ARG A 124 19.03 6.40 -3.24
N THR A 125 19.80 7.26 -3.90
CA THR A 125 21.08 7.77 -3.37
C THR A 125 20.87 8.70 -2.17
N LYS A 126 19.81 9.53 -2.17
CA LYS A 126 19.47 10.40 -1.04
C LYS A 126 18.95 9.61 0.18
N GLN A 127 18.10 8.60 0.00
CA GLN A 127 17.66 7.72 1.09
C GLN A 127 18.80 6.90 1.70
N VAL A 128 19.71 6.38 0.88
CA VAL A 128 20.89 5.65 1.35
C VAL A 128 21.86 6.57 2.11
N ARG A 129 21.96 7.86 1.72
CA ARG A 129 22.79 8.84 2.44
C ARG A 129 22.22 9.27 3.78
N THR A 130 20.90 9.32 3.95
CA THR A 130 20.27 9.62 5.25
C THR A 130 20.15 8.41 6.17
N LEU A 131 20.19 7.19 5.63
CA LEU A 131 20.17 5.92 6.39
C LEU A 131 21.19 4.92 5.80
N PRO A 132 22.48 5.03 6.17
CA PRO A 132 23.57 4.27 5.53
C PRO A 132 23.48 2.74 5.74
N HIS A 133 22.65 2.27 6.67
CA HIS A 133 22.43 0.84 6.93
C HIS A 133 21.62 0.13 5.84
N LEU A 134 20.93 0.85 4.96
CA LEU A 134 20.14 0.27 3.85
C LEU A 134 21.00 -0.07 2.61
N ALA A 135 22.25 0.39 2.55
CA ALA A 135 23.14 0.23 1.38
C ALA A 135 23.72 -1.19 1.25
N LYS A 136 23.87 -1.88 2.37
CA LYS A 136 24.38 -3.24 2.47
C LYS A 136 23.13 -4.07 2.73
N GLY A 137 22.81 -5.07 1.93
CA GLY A 137 21.64 -5.94 2.14
C GLY A 137 21.66 -6.78 3.44
N ASN A 138 22.28 -6.26 4.49
CA ASN A 138 22.39 -6.82 5.82
C ASN A 138 21.38 -6.09 6.70
N TRP A 139 20.13 -6.56 6.68
CA TRP A 139 19.17 -6.20 7.71
C TRP A 139 19.78 -6.62 9.05
N PRO A 140 19.98 -5.72 10.03
CA PRO A 140 20.24 -6.18 11.38
C PRO A 140 19.07 -7.08 11.73
N ARG A 141 19.39 -8.31 12.16
CA ARG A 141 18.43 -9.21 12.78
C ARG A 141 17.96 -8.48 14.04
N LEU A 142 16.95 -7.63 13.90
CA LEU A 142 16.25 -7.04 15.02
C LEU A 142 15.87 -8.23 15.89
N GLY A 143 16.43 -8.26 17.10
CA GLY A 143 16.19 -9.31 18.07
C GLY A 143 14.70 -9.37 18.35
N MET A 144 13.98 -10.17 17.57
CA MET A 144 12.87 -10.93 18.08
C MET A 144 13.51 -11.86 19.10
N THR A 145 13.44 -11.46 20.36
CA THR A 145 13.56 -12.41 21.46
C THR A 145 12.56 -13.51 21.13
N ARG A 146 13.07 -14.70 20.76
CA ARG A 146 12.27 -15.91 20.75
C ARG A 146 11.68 -15.99 22.15
N VAL A 147 10.35 -15.87 22.25
CA VAL A 147 9.66 -16.50 23.38
C VAL A 147 9.96 -17.98 23.20
N SER A 148 10.85 -18.48 24.05
CA SER A 148 11.21 -19.89 24.10
C SER A 148 9.98 -20.65 24.58
N THR A 149 9.34 -21.40 23.69
CA THR A 149 8.47 -22.50 24.10
C THR A 149 9.36 -23.64 24.55
N HIS A 150 9.89 -23.56 25.76
CA HIS A 150 10.32 -24.76 26.46
C HIS A 150 9.06 -25.42 27.04
N GLY A 151 8.60 -26.43 26.31
CA GLY A 151 7.87 -27.51 26.91
C GLY A 151 8.68 -28.07 28.07
N VAL A 152 8.11 -28.01 29.26
CA VAL A 152 8.50 -28.88 30.37
C VAL A 152 7.94 -30.25 30.02
N SER A 153 8.83 -31.23 29.83
CA SER A 153 8.47 -32.63 29.66
C SER A 153 9.31 -33.45 30.63
N GLY A 154 8.63 -34.32 31.38
CA GLY A 154 9.18 -35.26 32.35
C GLY A 154 8.85 -34.82 33.79
N THR A 155 8.21 -35.62 34.64
CA THR A 155 8.07 -37.09 34.66
C THR A 155 6.81 -37.49 35.42
N SER A 156 6.25 -38.62 35.00
CA SER A 156 5.28 -39.43 35.74
C SER A 156 5.77 -39.80 37.13
N ASP A 157 4.90 -39.73 38.14
CA ASP A 157 4.74 -40.83 39.09
C ASP A 157 3.33 -40.80 39.68
N GLY A 158 2.68 -41.95 39.60
CA GLY A 158 1.33 -42.15 40.07
C GLY A 158 1.27 -42.36 41.57
N SER A 159 0.15 -41.96 42.18
CA SER A 159 -0.41 -42.64 43.34
C SER A 159 -1.91 -42.35 43.41
N ARG A 160 -2.68 -43.43 43.27
CA ARG A 160 -4.09 -43.54 43.66
C ARG A 160 -4.24 -43.17 45.13
N SER A 161 -5.35 -42.54 45.50
CA SER A 161 -6.21 -43.01 46.60
C SER A 161 -7.56 -42.29 46.56
N SER A 162 -8.62 -43.12 46.54
CA SER A 162 -10.01 -42.78 46.82
C SER A 162 -10.22 -42.64 48.34
N ALA A 163 -11.25 -41.87 48.73
CA ALA A 163 -11.99 -41.84 50.00
C ALA A 163 -12.27 -40.37 50.35
N SER A 164 -13.45 -39.91 50.76
CA SER A 164 -14.78 -40.48 50.99
C SER A 164 -15.77 -39.32 50.97
#